data_AF-A0AAD9ZDN8-F1
#
_entry.id   AF-A0AAD9ZDN8-F1
#
_cell.length_a   1.000
_cell.length_b   1.000
_cell.length_c   1.000
_cell.angle_alpha   90.00
_cell.angle_beta   90.00
_cell.angle_gamma   90.00
#
_symmetry.space_group_name_H-M   'P 1'
#
loop_
_entity.id
_entity.type
_entity.pdbx_description
1 polymer ?
#
loop_
_entity_poly.entity_id
_entity_poly.type
_entity_poly.pdbx_seq_one_letter_code
_entity_poly.pdbx_strand_id
1 'polypeptide(L)'
;MADKVKEVAIEEVENIKVQTIKAARSAAYLYPIRGIAYFISHRSLWKPLTSKLAPTFTLGIGITTFMFLFTYLPQMAVMAFTSGPLAAISAALLVLSESSTLFTILSKTFLIEDALVDTFDGVLVSTNTTDLVSEGRQIKGGSDIMGKLGKLTKKPLQKFTPKALIRYLMYLPLNFIPVVGTMIFVVLQGKRAGPAAHARYFQLKQWNSNQRQKHIEEYKAAYTSFGVAAVLLELVPMASILFAFTNTVGAALWAADMEKGNVTAHGTAEKLKEQARKAE
;
A
#
# COMPACT_ATOMS: atom_id res chain seq x y z
N MET A 1 -6.91 -9.82 -38.88
CA MET A 1 -6.17 -9.29 -37.71
C MET A 1 -6.99 -8.26 -36.94
N ALA A 2 -7.70 -7.34 -37.61
CA ALA A 2 -8.57 -6.36 -36.96
C ALA A 2 -9.67 -6.97 -36.08
N ASP A 3 -10.29 -8.08 -36.50
CA ASP A 3 -11.36 -8.73 -35.73
C ASP A 3 -10.88 -9.35 -34.41
N LYS A 4 -9.70 -10.00 -34.41
CA LYS A 4 -9.06 -10.49 -33.19
C LYS A 4 -8.67 -9.37 -32.22
N VAL A 5 -8.22 -8.23 -32.74
CA VAL A 5 -7.90 -7.06 -31.90
C VAL A 5 -9.17 -6.47 -31.29
N LYS A 6 -10.27 -6.44 -32.05
CA LYS A 6 -11.57 -5.95 -31.58
C LYS A 6 -12.18 -6.90 -30.54
N GLU A 7 -12.08 -8.20 -30.74
CA GLU A 7 -12.56 -9.24 -29.83
C GLU A 7 -11.79 -9.21 -28.50
N VAL A 8 -10.45 -9.12 -28.55
CA VAL A 8 -9.61 -8.95 -27.34
C VAL A 8 -9.92 -7.63 -26.63
N ALA A 9 -10.13 -6.54 -27.36
CA ALA A 9 -10.49 -5.25 -26.76
C ALA A 9 -11.87 -5.29 -26.08
N ILE A 10 -12.85 -5.98 -26.66
CA ILE A 10 -14.18 -6.16 -26.08
C ILE A 10 -14.08 -7.03 -24.82
N GLU A 11 -13.34 -8.14 -24.87
CA GLU A 11 -13.12 -9.02 -23.73
C GLU A 11 -12.38 -8.29 -22.58
N GLU A 12 -11.40 -7.42 -22.88
CA GLU A 12 -10.74 -6.58 -21.89
C GLU A 12 -11.70 -5.56 -21.27
N VAL A 13 -12.56 -4.91 -22.06
CA VAL A 13 -13.56 -3.95 -21.55
C VAL A 13 -14.58 -4.64 -20.64
N GLU A 14 -15.06 -5.82 -21.03
CA GLU A 14 -15.94 -6.62 -20.18
C GLU A 14 -15.25 -7.07 -18.88
N ASN A 15 -14.01 -7.53 -18.98
CA ASN A 15 -13.21 -7.89 -17.81
C ASN A 15 -12.98 -6.70 -16.87
N ILE A 16 -12.71 -5.51 -17.41
CA ILE A 16 -12.56 -4.27 -16.62
C ILE A 16 -13.87 -3.91 -15.93
N LYS A 17 -15.00 -3.98 -16.63
CA LYS A 17 -16.33 -3.69 -16.07
C LYS A 17 -16.66 -4.66 -14.93
N VAL A 18 -16.43 -5.96 -15.13
CA VAL A 18 -16.64 -6.99 -14.12
C VAL A 18 -15.71 -6.79 -12.91
N GLN A 19 -14.43 -6.47 -13.12
CA GLN A 19 -13.49 -6.18 -12.04
C GLN A 19 -13.87 -4.90 -11.28
N THR A 20 -14.37 -3.88 -11.95
CA THR A 20 -14.81 -2.61 -11.33
C THR A 20 -16.05 -2.82 -10.46
N ILE A 21 -17.03 -3.59 -10.94
CA ILE A 21 -18.22 -3.95 -10.17
C ILE A 21 -17.83 -4.80 -8.95
N LYS A 22 -16.93 -5.78 -9.12
CA LYS A 22 -16.40 -6.60 -8.02
C LYS A 22 -15.59 -5.78 -7.01
N ALA A 23 -14.83 -4.79 -7.47
CA ALA A 23 -14.08 -3.87 -6.62
C ALA A 23 -15.03 -3.00 -5.79
N ALA A 24 -16.04 -2.41 -6.41
CA ALA A 24 -17.06 -1.61 -5.72
C ALA A 24 -17.84 -2.44 -4.69
N ARG A 25 -18.26 -3.66 -5.05
CA ARG A 25 -18.99 -4.55 -4.14
C ARG A 25 -18.14 -5.13 -3.01
N SER A 26 -16.83 -5.25 -3.19
CA SER A 26 -15.93 -5.72 -2.12
C SER A 26 -15.87 -4.79 -0.92
N ALA A 27 -16.27 -3.52 -1.09
CA ALA A 27 -16.15 -2.45 -0.10
C ALA A 27 -14.72 -2.25 0.46
N ALA A 28 -13.70 -2.89 -0.13
CA ALA A 28 -12.37 -2.92 0.44
C ALA A 28 -11.65 -1.54 0.36
N TYR A 29 -12.04 -0.71 -0.60
CA TYR A 29 -11.61 0.69 -0.73
C TYR A 29 -12.05 1.58 0.44
N LEU A 30 -13.01 1.15 1.28
CA LEU A 30 -13.42 1.89 2.48
C LEU A 30 -12.45 1.68 3.65
N TYR A 31 -11.70 0.58 3.68
CA TYR A 31 -10.81 0.28 4.81
C TYR A 31 -9.68 1.30 5.02
N PRO A 32 -9.03 1.88 3.98
CA PRO A 32 -8.08 2.97 4.19
C PRO A 32 -8.70 4.17 4.92
N ILE A 33 -9.94 4.53 4.57
CA ILE A 33 -10.69 5.62 5.22
C ILE A 33 -11.08 5.24 6.65
N ARG A 34 -11.60 4.02 6.85
CA ARG A 34 -11.88 3.48 8.20
C ARG A 34 -10.62 3.45 9.05
N GLY A 35 -9.46 3.15 8.46
CA GLY A 35 -8.16 3.15 9.10
C GLY A 35 -7.79 4.52 9.67
N ILE A 36 -8.08 5.61 8.93
CA ILE A 36 -7.91 6.98 9.43
C ILE A 36 -8.81 7.23 10.65
N ALA A 37 -10.11 6.96 10.52
CA ALA A 37 -11.07 7.18 11.61
C ALA A 37 -10.72 6.35 12.87
N TYR A 38 -10.33 5.10 12.68
CA TYR A 38 -9.94 4.20 13.75
C TYR A 38 -8.63 4.66 14.42
N PHE A 39 -7.63 5.05 13.63
CA PHE A 39 -6.36 5.56 14.15
C PHE A 39 -6.55 6.82 14.98
N ILE A 40 -7.38 7.77 14.53
CA ILE A 40 -7.71 8.98 15.29
C ILE A 40 -8.40 8.64 16.62
N SER A 41 -9.33 7.68 16.59
CA SER A 41 -10.13 7.30 17.76
C SER A 41 -9.34 6.46 18.78
N HIS A 42 -8.30 5.72 18.35
CA HIS A 42 -7.53 4.81 19.20
C HIS A 42 -6.15 5.37 19.49
N ARG A 43 -6.05 6.15 20.58
CA ARG A 43 -4.81 6.85 20.97
C ARG A 43 -3.62 5.92 21.24
N SER A 44 -3.86 4.67 21.64
CA SER A 44 -2.82 3.67 21.87
C SER A 44 -1.98 3.38 20.61
N LEU A 45 -2.58 3.49 19.41
CA LEU A 45 -1.91 3.26 18.13
C LEU A 45 -0.96 4.39 17.72
N TRP A 46 -0.96 5.52 18.43
CA TRP A 46 -0.10 6.65 18.08
C TRP A 46 1.33 6.44 18.55
N LYS A 47 1.55 5.55 19.53
CA LYS A 47 2.86 5.31 20.13
C LYS A 47 3.92 4.86 19.11
N PRO A 48 3.66 3.88 18.21
CA PRO A 48 4.55 3.57 17.09
C PRO A 48 4.90 4.78 16.22
N LEU A 49 3.91 5.57 15.81
CA LEU A 49 4.11 6.76 14.98
C LEU A 49 4.98 7.80 15.70
N THR A 50 4.64 8.15 16.94
CA THR A 50 5.37 9.17 17.71
C THR A 50 6.80 8.76 17.99
N SER A 51 7.06 7.46 18.19
CA SER A 51 8.42 6.94 18.41
C SER A 51 9.34 7.13 17.21
N LYS A 52 8.76 7.27 16.01
CA LYS A 52 9.50 7.44 14.75
C LYS A 52 9.46 8.86 14.19
N LEU A 53 8.74 9.80 14.81
CA LEU A 53 8.67 11.18 14.33
C LEU A 53 10.06 11.84 14.30
N ALA A 54 10.77 11.86 15.44
CA ALA A 54 12.08 12.49 15.53
C ALA A 54 13.09 11.96 14.49
N PRO A 55 13.35 10.64 14.36
CA PRO A 55 14.29 10.14 13.35
C PRO A 55 13.81 10.42 11.91
N THR A 56 12.50 10.40 11.67
CA THR A 56 11.93 10.71 10.35
C THR A 56 12.14 12.18 10.00
N PHE A 57 11.89 13.12 10.92
CA PHE A 57 12.17 14.54 10.70
C PHE A 57 13.65 14.80 10.44
N THR A 58 14.54 14.21 11.23
CA THR A 58 15.99 14.33 11.03
C THR A 58 16.41 13.83 9.65
N LEU A 59 15.88 12.68 9.22
CA LEU A 59 16.14 12.13 7.89
C LEU A 59 15.61 13.05 6.78
N GLY A 60 14.40 13.60 6.94
CA GLY A 60 13.80 14.52 5.98
C GLY A 60 14.62 15.79 5.79
N ILE A 61 15.08 16.39 6.89
CA ILE A 61 15.98 17.57 6.86
C ILE A 61 17.30 17.21 6.18
N GLY A 62 17.90 16.07 6.55
CA GLY A 62 19.17 15.61 5.99
C GLY A 62 19.08 15.38 4.48
N ILE A 63 18.06 14.66 4.01
CA ILE A 63 17.84 14.39 2.58
C ILE A 63 17.60 15.68 1.81
N THR A 64 16.71 16.54 2.30
CA THR A 64 16.38 17.79 1.61
C THR A 64 17.61 18.69 1.52
N THR A 65 18.36 18.83 2.61
CA THR A 65 19.61 19.62 2.62
C THR A 65 20.63 19.05 1.64
N PHE A 66 20.86 17.74 1.67
CA PHE A 66 21.78 17.07 0.74
C PHE A 66 21.37 17.29 -0.72
N MET A 67 20.10 17.05 -1.04
CA MET A 67 19.58 17.24 -2.39
C MET A 67 19.75 18.70 -2.86
N PHE A 68 19.39 19.69 -2.04
CA PHE A 68 19.59 21.09 -2.40
C PHE A 68 21.06 21.49 -2.56
N LEU A 69 21.97 20.93 -1.76
CA LEU A 69 23.41 21.23 -1.90
C LEU A 69 24.00 20.66 -3.20
N PHE A 70 23.64 19.44 -3.58
CA PHE A 70 24.29 18.74 -4.69
C PHE A 70 23.55 18.79 -6.02
N THR A 71 22.22 18.90 -6.01
CA THR A 71 21.41 18.79 -7.23
C THR A 71 20.86 20.12 -7.72
N TYR A 72 20.56 21.06 -6.81
CA TYR A 72 19.90 22.32 -7.18
C TYR A 72 20.70 23.15 -8.20
N LEU A 73 21.99 23.39 -7.93
CA LEU A 73 22.83 24.21 -8.83
C LEU A 73 22.99 23.57 -10.22
N PRO A 74 23.38 22.28 -10.36
CA PRO A 74 23.42 21.62 -11.66
C PRO A 74 22.07 21.64 -12.39
N GLN A 75 20.97 21.37 -11.67
CA GLN A 75 19.64 21.27 -12.26
C GLN A 75 19.08 22.61 -12.70
N MET A 76 19.32 23.67 -11.91
CA MET A 76 19.02 25.05 -12.30
C MET A 76 19.82 25.44 -13.54
N ALA A 77 21.10 25.07 -13.63
CA ALA A 77 21.92 25.37 -14.81
C ALA A 77 21.35 24.70 -16.07
N VAL A 78 20.93 23.43 -15.99
CA VAL A 78 20.26 22.74 -17.11
C VAL A 78 18.92 23.39 -17.43
N MET A 79 18.11 23.72 -16.42
CA MET A 79 16.81 24.37 -16.62
C MET A 79 16.91 25.82 -17.11
N ALA A 80 18.04 26.50 -16.92
CA ALA A 80 18.25 27.85 -17.44
C ALA A 80 18.16 27.87 -18.97
N PHE A 81 18.60 26.80 -19.64
CA PHE A 81 18.52 26.67 -21.09
C PHE A 81 17.10 26.42 -21.62
N THR A 82 16.22 25.80 -20.81
CA THR A 82 14.86 25.42 -21.26
C THR A 82 13.78 26.36 -20.76
N SER A 83 13.92 26.85 -19.53
CA SER A 83 12.88 27.55 -18.75
C SER A 83 13.24 29.01 -18.45
N GLY A 84 14.45 29.45 -18.80
CA GLY A 84 14.88 30.84 -18.69
C GLY A 84 14.76 31.41 -17.27
N PRO A 85 14.11 32.57 -17.06
CA PRO A 85 14.01 33.21 -15.74
C PRO A 85 13.34 32.37 -14.64
N LEU A 86 12.52 31.39 -15.03
CA LEU A 86 11.82 30.49 -14.09
C LEU A 86 12.66 29.29 -13.67
N ALA A 87 13.86 29.11 -14.24
CA ALA A 87 14.71 27.94 -14.01
C ALA A 87 15.02 27.69 -12.52
N ALA A 88 15.25 28.75 -11.74
CA ALA A 88 15.50 28.64 -10.30
C ALA A 88 14.29 28.05 -9.56
N ILE A 89 13.08 28.52 -9.87
CA ILE A 89 11.84 28.05 -9.23
C ILE A 89 11.53 26.62 -9.68
N SER A 90 11.60 26.35 -10.99
CA SER A 90 11.38 25.01 -11.54
C SER A 90 12.36 23.98 -10.98
N ALA A 91 13.64 24.35 -10.85
CA ALA A 91 14.65 23.48 -10.27
C ALA A 91 14.36 23.23 -8.79
N ALA A 92 14.02 24.26 -8.01
CA ALA A 92 13.67 24.09 -6.60
C ALA A 92 12.47 23.14 -6.40
N LEU A 93 11.41 23.29 -7.22
CA LEU A 93 10.24 22.42 -7.15
C LEU A 93 10.56 20.96 -7.49
N LEU A 94 11.38 20.74 -8.53
CA LEU A 94 11.77 19.40 -8.94
C LEU A 94 12.69 18.75 -7.88
N VAL A 95 13.67 19.48 -7.34
CA VAL A 95 14.52 19.01 -6.22
C VAL A 95 13.67 18.67 -4.99
N LEU A 96 12.65 19.46 -4.66
CA LEU A 96 11.72 19.15 -3.56
C LEU A 96 10.95 17.85 -3.81
N SER A 97 10.45 17.66 -5.04
CA SER A 97 9.73 16.43 -5.43
C SER A 97 10.62 15.19 -5.34
N GLU A 98 11.86 15.28 -5.82
CA GLU A 98 12.86 14.21 -5.74
C GLU A 98 13.26 13.92 -4.29
N SER A 99 13.47 14.97 -3.49
CA SER A 99 13.76 14.86 -2.06
C SER A 99 12.63 14.16 -1.31
N SER A 100 11.38 14.54 -1.58
CA SER A 100 10.18 13.93 -0.98
C SER A 100 10.05 12.45 -1.35
N THR A 101 10.34 12.11 -2.60
CA THR A 101 10.32 10.72 -3.09
C THR A 101 11.38 9.89 -2.38
N LEU A 102 12.63 10.38 -2.35
CA LEU A 102 13.74 9.71 -1.68
C LEU A 102 13.49 9.55 -0.17
N PHE A 103 13.00 10.62 0.47
CA PHE A 103 12.59 10.62 1.87
C PHE A 103 11.53 9.56 2.17
N THR A 104 10.50 9.47 1.34
CA THR A 104 9.41 8.50 1.53
C THR A 104 9.95 7.07 1.42
N ILE A 105 10.79 6.79 0.42
CA ILE A 105 11.40 5.46 0.22
C ILE A 105 12.30 5.08 1.41
N LEU A 106 13.22 5.96 1.80
CA LEU A 106 14.16 5.68 2.88
C LEU A 106 13.48 5.57 4.23
N SER A 107 12.52 6.45 4.54
CA SER A 107 11.77 6.41 5.79
C SER A 107 10.98 5.10 5.93
N LYS A 108 10.24 4.72 4.88
CA LYS A 108 9.45 3.48 4.87
C LYS A 108 10.29 2.23 5.02
N THR A 109 11.45 2.20 4.35
CA THR A 109 12.32 1.03 4.32
C THR A 109 13.15 0.88 5.58
N PHE A 110 13.70 1.98 6.12
CA PHE A 110 14.71 1.89 7.19
C PHE A 110 14.21 2.35 8.56
N LEU A 111 13.22 3.24 8.63
CA LEU A 111 12.83 3.87 9.90
C LEU A 111 11.53 3.30 10.47
N ILE A 112 10.50 3.16 9.63
CA ILE A 112 9.13 2.89 10.12
C ILE A 112 8.63 1.48 9.86
N GLU A 113 9.34 0.61 9.14
CA GLU A 113 8.87 -0.75 8.83
C GLU A 113 8.42 -1.52 10.09
N ASP A 114 9.28 -1.61 11.12
CA ASP A 114 8.95 -2.28 12.37
C ASP A 114 7.74 -1.61 13.08
N ALA A 115 7.65 -0.28 13.01
CA ALA A 115 6.55 0.46 13.62
C ALA A 115 5.22 0.24 12.90
N LEU A 116 5.23 0.05 11.58
CA LEU A 116 4.06 -0.34 10.81
C LEU A 116 3.63 -1.77 11.19
N VAL A 117 4.57 -2.71 11.34
CA VAL A 117 4.25 -4.06 11.81
C VAL A 117 3.66 -4.05 13.23
N ASP A 118 4.25 -3.27 14.15
CA ASP A 118 3.70 -3.08 15.50
C ASP A 118 2.29 -2.48 15.48
N THR A 119 2.04 -1.53 14.56
CA THR A 119 0.70 -0.93 14.37
C THR A 119 -0.29 -1.97 13.86
N PHE A 120 0.10 -2.78 12.89
CA PHE A 120 -0.74 -3.85 12.33
C PHE A 120 -1.12 -4.88 13.40
N ASP A 121 -0.13 -5.40 14.12
CA ASP A 121 -0.34 -6.38 15.19
C ASP A 121 -1.18 -5.77 16.33
N GLY A 122 -0.94 -4.50 16.69
CA GLY A 122 -1.69 -3.79 17.72
C GLY A 122 -3.19 -3.65 17.39
N VAL A 123 -3.52 -3.42 16.12
CA VAL A 123 -4.93 -3.40 15.67
C VAL A 123 -5.57 -4.78 15.80
N LEU A 124 -4.90 -5.85 15.36
CA LEU A 124 -5.43 -7.20 15.50
C LEU A 124 -5.69 -7.60 16.96
N VAL A 125 -4.81 -7.18 17.88
CA VAL A 125 -5.02 -7.37 19.33
C VAL A 125 -6.23 -6.56 19.79
N SER A 126 -6.41 -5.32 19.32
CA SER A 126 -7.56 -4.48 19.69
C SER A 126 -8.90 -5.00 19.15
N THR A 127 -8.90 -5.75 18.05
CA THR A 127 -10.10 -6.32 17.44
C THR A 127 -10.47 -7.72 17.94
N ASN A 128 -9.83 -8.20 19.02
CA ASN A 128 -9.96 -9.57 19.56
C ASN A 128 -9.55 -10.66 18.57
N THR A 129 -8.65 -10.36 17.62
CA THR A 129 -8.06 -11.34 16.69
C THR A 129 -6.67 -11.73 17.19
N THR A 130 -6.56 -11.96 18.50
CA THR A 130 -5.29 -12.19 19.21
C THR A 130 -4.66 -13.53 18.86
N ASP A 131 -5.48 -14.55 18.61
CA ASP A 131 -5.03 -15.92 18.29
C ASP A 131 -4.14 -15.95 17.03
N LEU A 132 -4.46 -15.09 16.05
CA LEU A 132 -3.66 -14.92 14.84
C LEU A 132 -2.30 -14.27 15.12
N VAL A 133 -2.22 -13.37 16.11
CA VAL A 133 -0.99 -12.65 16.46
C VAL A 133 -0.05 -13.53 17.30
N SER A 134 -0.60 -14.43 18.13
CA SER A 134 0.19 -15.38 18.93
C SER A 134 1.03 -16.33 18.08
N GLU A 135 0.66 -16.59 16.82
CA GLU A 135 1.45 -17.41 15.91
C GLU A 135 2.74 -16.72 15.42
N GLY A 136 2.81 -15.38 15.47
CA GLY A 136 3.90 -14.60 14.89
C GLY A 136 4.69 -13.70 15.86
N ARG A 137 4.31 -13.66 17.14
CA ARG A 137 4.98 -12.89 18.21
C ARG A 137 4.58 -13.44 19.59
N GLN A 138 5.47 -13.36 20.57
CA GLN A 138 5.10 -13.64 21.96
C GLN A 138 4.16 -12.53 22.49
N ILE A 139 2.99 -12.91 23.00
CA ILE A 139 2.06 -12.00 23.67
C ILE A 139 2.41 -11.99 25.16
N LYS A 140 2.73 -10.82 25.72
CA LYS A 140 2.95 -10.66 27.17
C LYS A 140 1.67 -10.17 27.85
N GLY A 141 1.45 -10.59 29.11
CA GLY A 141 0.37 -10.05 29.94
C GLY A 141 0.61 -8.59 30.31
N GLY A 142 -0.40 -7.73 30.15
CA GLY A 142 -0.34 -6.30 30.46
C GLY A 142 -1.63 -5.56 30.04
N SER A 143 -1.86 -4.35 30.55
CA SER A 143 -3.07 -3.55 30.29
C SER A 143 -3.01 -2.71 29.00
N ASP A 144 -1.81 -2.35 28.53
CA ASP A 144 -1.59 -1.54 27.30
C ASP A 144 -1.48 -2.44 26.05
N ILE A 145 -2.25 -2.15 25.00
CA ILE A 145 -2.31 -2.91 23.73
C ILE A 145 -0.92 -2.99 23.08
N MET A 146 -0.18 -1.88 23.11
CA MET A 146 1.19 -1.83 22.57
C MET A 146 2.22 -2.52 23.47
N GLY A 147 1.94 -2.61 24.78
CA GLY A 147 2.76 -3.33 25.75
C GLY A 147 2.64 -4.85 25.66
N LYS A 148 1.55 -5.36 25.07
CA LYS A 148 1.32 -6.80 24.83
C LYS A 148 2.18 -7.37 23.69
N LEU A 149 2.70 -6.52 22.81
CA LEU A 149 3.52 -6.91 21.66
C LEU A 149 4.96 -7.20 22.09
N GLY A 150 5.34 -8.49 22.16
CA GLY A 150 6.72 -8.94 22.40
C GLY A 150 7.69 -8.71 21.23
N LYS A 151 8.87 -9.37 21.24
CA LYS A 151 9.87 -9.24 20.17
C LYS A 151 9.41 -9.90 18.86
N LEU A 152 9.63 -9.24 17.73
CA LEU A 152 9.41 -9.75 16.37
C LEU A 152 10.31 -10.96 16.08
N THR A 153 9.71 -12.10 15.74
CA THR A 153 10.45 -13.34 15.45
C THR A 153 10.82 -13.52 13.98
N LYS A 154 10.22 -12.74 13.06
CA LYS A 154 10.45 -12.87 11.60
C LYS A 154 10.52 -11.50 10.93
N LYS A 155 11.69 -11.13 10.39
CA LYS A 155 11.90 -9.91 9.61
C LYS A 155 11.44 -10.08 8.15
N PRO A 156 10.71 -9.13 7.56
CA PRO A 156 10.35 -9.19 6.14
C PRO A 156 11.57 -8.81 5.28
N LEU A 157 12.25 -9.80 4.70
CA LEU A 157 13.29 -9.54 3.70
C LEU A 157 12.63 -9.45 2.31
N GLN A 158 12.36 -8.23 1.82
CA GLN A 158 12.12 -8.01 0.38
C GLN A 158 13.41 -7.52 -0.29
N LYS A 159 14.07 -8.44 -1.00
CA LYS A 159 15.19 -8.11 -1.89
C LYS A 159 14.66 -7.44 -3.16
N PHE A 160 15.20 -6.27 -3.49
CA PHE A 160 15.01 -5.62 -4.78
C PHE A 160 15.32 -6.61 -5.91
N THR A 161 14.35 -6.82 -6.81
CA THR A 161 14.51 -7.71 -7.96
C THR A 161 14.58 -6.88 -9.25
N PRO A 162 15.56 -7.10 -10.14
CA PRO A 162 15.75 -6.33 -11.38
C PRO A 162 14.63 -6.45 -12.44
N LYS A 163 13.53 -7.18 -12.16
CA LYS A 163 12.31 -7.22 -12.98
C LYS A 163 11.58 -5.86 -13.09
N ALA A 164 11.94 -4.87 -12.28
CA ALA A 164 11.38 -3.51 -12.36
C ALA A 164 11.75 -2.80 -13.67
N LEU A 165 12.93 -3.05 -14.23
CA LEU A 165 13.46 -2.31 -15.38
C LEU A 165 12.78 -2.68 -16.71
N ILE A 166 12.55 -3.97 -16.94
CA ILE A 166 11.84 -4.48 -18.14
C ILE A 166 10.39 -3.96 -18.16
N ARG A 167 9.77 -3.88 -16.99
CA ARG A 167 8.40 -3.38 -16.83
C ARG A 167 8.32 -1.86 -17.01
N TYR A 168 9.33 -1.11 -16.58
CA TYR A 168 9.45 0.32 -16.85
C TYR A 168 9.53 0.61 -18.35
N LEU A 169 10.33 -0.17 -19.10
CA LEU A 169 10.42 -0.07 -20.57
C LEU A 169 9.06 -0.29 -21.26
N MET A 170 8.25 -1.22 -20.73
CA MET A 170 6.94 -1.56 -21.27
C MET A 170 5.87 -0.48 -21.02
N TYR A 171 5.98 0.28 -19.93
CA TYR A 171 5.06 1.39 -19.58
C TYR A 171 5.50 2.75 -20.12
N LEU A 172 6.67 2.84 -20.74
CA LEU A 172 7.21 4.07 -21.32
C LEU A 172 6.28 4.70 -22.39
N PRO A 173 5.62 3.92 -23.29
CA PRO A 173 4.64 4.47 -24.24
C PRO A 173 3.38 5.01 -23.56
N LEU A 174 3.07 4.57 -22.34
CA LEU A 174 1.84 4.92 -21.61
C LEU A 174 1.93 6.27 -20.88
N ASN A 175 3.14 6.86 -20.80
CA ASN A 175 3.38 8.18 -20.21
C ASN A 175 3.07 9.36 -21.17
N PHE A 176 2.77 9.09 -22.44
CA PHE A 176 2.53 10.13 -23.45
C PHE A 176 1.10 10.68 -23.49
N ILE A 177 0.19 10.17 -22.65
CA ILE A 177 -1.19 10.68 -22.54
C ILE A 177 -1.39 11.24 -21.11
N PRO A 178 -1.32 12.57 -20.93
CA PRO A 178 -1.60 13.21 -19.65
C PRO A 178 -2.96 12.76 -19.11
N VAL A 179 -3.07 12.60 -17.80
CA VAL A 179 -4.25 12.10 -17.06
C VAL A 179 -4.48 10.58 -17.16
N VAL A 180 -4.53 9.99 -18.37
CA VAL A 180 -4.75 8.54 -18.53
C VAL A 180 -3.57 7.74 -17.97
N GLY A 181 -2.34 8.18 -18.24
CA GLY A 181 -1.12 7.56 -17.71
C GLY A 181 -1.09 7.57 -16.17
N THR A 182 -1.51 8.66 -15.53
CA THR A 182 -1.57 8.79 -14.07
C THR A 182 -2.61 7.85 -13.46
N MET A 183 -3.80 7.74 -14.06
CA MET A 183 -4.83 6.83 -13.59
C MET A 183 -4.38 5.37 -13.68
N ILE A 184 -3.78 4.97 -14.82
CA ILE A 184 -3.26 3.62 -14.98
C ILE A 184 -2.11 3.35 -14.00
N PHE A 185 -1.21 4.32 -13.80
CA PHE A 185 -0.14 4.22 -12.83
C PHE A 185 -0.68 3.96 -11.41
N VAL A 186 -1.67 4.73 -10.96
CA VAL A 186 -2.30 4.54 -9.65
C VAL A 186 -2.94 3.15 -9.53
N VAL A 187 -3.65 2.68 -10.56
CA VAL A 187 -4.25 1.34 -10.57
C VAL A 187 -3.19 0.24 -10.51
N LEU A 188 -2.12 0.35 -11.28
CA LEU A 188 -1.03 -0.63 -11.30
C LEU A 188 -0.27 -0.66 -9.98
N GLN A 189 -0.05 0.51 -9.37
CA GLN A 189 0.53 0.61 -8.04
C GLN A 189 -0.41 0.03 -7.00
N GLY A 190 -1.71 0.32 -7.07
CA GLY A 190 -2.73 -0.23 -6.19
C GLY A 190 -2.80 -1.76 -6.23
N LYS A 191 -2.71 -2.36 -7.43
CA LYS A 191 -2.63 -3.83 -7.60
C LYS A 191 -1.47 -4.47 -6.83
N ARG A 192 -0.39 -3.73 -6.58
CA ARG A 192 0.76 -4.22 -5.77
C ARG A 192 0.64 -3.81 -4.30
N ALA A 193 0.20 -2.59 -4.04
CA ALA A 193 0.09 -2.03 -2.70
C ALA A 193 -0.93 -2.78 -1.85
N GLY A 194 -2.04 -3.24 -2.44
CA GLY A 194 -3.06 -4.01 -1.74
C GLY A 194 -2.51 -5.27 -1.08
N PRO A 195 -1.95 -6.22 -1.85
CA PRO A 195 -1.36 -7.42 -1.27
C PRO A 195 -0.15 -7.12 -0.37
N ALA A 196 0.62 -6.07 -0.66
CA ALA A 196 1.73 -5.66 0.20
C ALA A 196 1.26 -5.21 1.58
N ALA A 197 0.11 -4.53 1.68
CA ALA A 197 -0.46 -4.13 2.97
C ALA A 197 -0.90 -5.33 3.83
N HIS A 198 -1.21 -6.48 3.23
CA HIS A 198 -1.48 -7.74 3.93
C HIS A 198 -0.25 -8.65 4.07
N ALA A 199 0.96 -8.18 3.77
CA ALA A 199 2.17 -9.00 3.90
C ALA A 199 2.34 -9.57 5.32
N ARG A 200 2.04 -8.75 6.35
CA ARG A 200 2.04 -9.19 7.75
C ARG A 200 0.95 -10.22 8.03
N TYR A 201 -0.27 -10.01 7.55
CA TYR A 201 -1.35 -10.98 7.66
C TYR A 201 -0.98 -12.35 7.08
N PHE A 202 -0.43 -12.40 5.87
CA PHE A 202 0.01 -13.66 5.25
C PHE A 202 1.14 -14.33 6.03
N GLN A 203 2.02 -13.54 6.63
CA GLN A 203 3.10 -14.03 7.48
C GLN A 203 2.54 -14.66 8.78
N LEU A 204 1.52 -14.03 9.39
CA LEU A 204 0.84 -14.55 10.58
C LEU A 204 0.13 -15.87 10.27
N LYS A 205 -0.58 -15.97 9.13
CA LYS A 205 -1.21 -17.22 8.65
C LYS A 205 -0.22 -18.31 8.22
N GLN A 206 1.08 -18.02 8.26
CA GLN A 206 2.17 -18.90 7.82
C GLN A 206 2.01 -19.44 6.39
N TRP A 207 1.37 -18.67 5.50
CA TRP A 207 1.12 -19.10 4.14
C TRP A 207 2.39 -19.15 3.31
N ASN A 208 2.54 -20.22 2.54
CA ASN A 208 3.57 -20.31 1.52
C ASN A 208 3.20 -19.44 0.29
N SER A 209 4.16 -19.27 -0.63
CA SER A 209 3.98 -18.43 -1.82
C SER A 209 2.76 -18.81 -2.67
N ASN A 210 2.44 -20.10 -2.78
CA ASN A 210 1.32 -20.59 -3.57
C ASN A 210 -0.03 -20.30 -2.90
N GLN A 211 -0.14 -20.55 -1.60
CA GLN A 211 -1.33 -20.23 -0.81
C GLN A 211 -1.62 -18.72 -0.85
N ARG A 212 -0.58 -17.91 -0.64
CA ARG A 212 -0.69 -16.45 -0.73
C ARG A 212 -1.15 -16.01 -2.12
N GLN A 213 -0.57 -16.55 -3.19
CA GLN A 213 -0.95 -16.17 -4.55
C GLN A 213 -2.39 -16.55 -4.88
N LYS A 214 -2.83 -17.75 -4.45
CA LYS A 214 -4.21 -18.21 -4.64
C LYS A 214 -5.20 -17.29 -3.94
N HIS A 215 -4.90 -16.90 -2.70
CA HIS A 215 -5.73 -15.97 -1.93
C HIS A 215 -5.76 -14.56 -2.55
N ILE A 216 -4.61 -14.03 -2.98
CA ILE A 216 -4.55 -12.74 -3.66
C ILE A 216 -5.40 -12.75 -4.95
N GLU A 217 -5.36 -13.84 -5.71
CA GLU A 217 -6.15 -13.95 -6.95
C GLU A 217 -7.65 -14.06 -6.64
N GLU A 218 -8.04 -14.77 -5.58
CA GLU A 218 -9.43 -14.89 -5.13
C GLU A 218 -10.02 -13.54 -4.69
N TYR A 219 -9.20 -12.69 -4.04
CA TYR A 219 -9.59 -11.36 -3.57
C TYR A 219 -9.02 -10.22 -4.42
N LYS A 220 -8.63 -10.48 -5.67
CA LYS A 220 -7.89 -9.54 -6.52
C LYS A 220 -8.53 -8.17 -6.66
N ALA A 221 -9.85 -8.13 -6.85
CA ALA A 221 -10.59 -6.88 -6.98
C ALA A 221 -10.60 -6.09 -5.65
N ALA A 222 -10.76 -6.79 -4.52
CA ALA A 222 -10.72 -6.18 -3.19
C ALA A 222 -9.32 -5.61 -2.90
N TYR A 223 -8.27 -6.40 -3.11
CA TYR A 223 -6.88 -5.95 -2.97
C TYR A 223 -6.55 -4.76 -3.87
N THR A 224 -6.99 -4.79 -5.12
CA THR A 224 -6.76 -3.68 -6.06
C THR A 224 -7.46 -2.41 -5.57
N SER A 225 -8.72 -2.51 -5.15
CA SER A 225 -9.50 -1.36 -4.69
C SER A 225 -8.96 -0.75 -3.39
N PHE A 226 -8.57 -1.58 -2.43
CA PHE A 226 -7.87 -1.16 -1.22
C PHE A 226 -6.58 -0.45 -1.58
N GLY A 227 -5.75 -1.09 -2.42
CA GLY A 227 -4.44 -0.55 -2.79
C GLY A 227 -4.54 0.76 -3.56
N VAL A 228 -5.52 0.94 -4.43
CA VAL A 228 -5.76 2.21 -5.12
C VAL A 228 -6.09 3.32 -4.12
N ALA A 229 -7.03 3.09 -3.21
CA ALA A 229 -7.39 4.07 -2.19
C ALA A 229 -6.19 4.40 -1.26
N ALA A 230 -5.43 3.38 -0.86
CA ALA A 230 -4.22 3.55 -0.05
C ALA A 230 -3.14 4.37 -0.78
N VAL A 231 -2.88 4.07 -2.05
CA VAL A 231 -1.91 4.81 -2.89
C VAL A 231 -2.35 6.27 -3.04
N LEU A 232 -3.63 6.54 -3.31
CA LEU A 232 -4.15 7.91 -3.44
C LEU A 232 -3.95 8.73 -2.17
N LEU A 233 -4.16 8.15 -0.99
CA LEU A 233 -3.88 8.82 0.29
C LEU A 233 -2.38 9.12 0.43
N GLU A 234 -1.51 8.17 0.07
CA GLU A 234 -0.07 8.33 0.18
C GLU A 234 0.56 9.24 -0.89
N LEU A 235 -0.20 9.67 -1.90
CA LEU A 235 0.27 10.67 -2.87
C LEU A 235 0.48 12.04 -2.24
N VAL A 236 -0.16 12.34 -1.10
CA VAL A 236 -0.01 13.62 -0.42
C VAL A 236 1.39 13.70 0.19
N PRO A 237 2.29 14.57 -0.33
CA PRO A 237 3.64 14.72 0.20
C PRO A 237 3.59 15.13 1.68
N MET A 238 4.60 14.76 2.45
CA MET A 238 4.72 14.99 3.91
C MET A 238 3.70 14.22 4.77
N ALA A 239 2.45 14.10 4.33
CA ALA A 239 1.42 13.27 4.97
C ALA A 239 1.56 11.78 4.63
N SER A 240 2.37 11.42 3.63
CA SER A 240 2.58 10.04 3.16
C SER A 240 2.99 9.07 4.28
N ILE A 241 3.76 9.53 5.27
CA ILE A 241 4.15 8.73 6.45
C ILE A 241 2.94 8.48 7.35
N LEU A 242 2.17 9.52 7.68
CA LEU A 242 0.95 9.38 8.46
C LEU A 242 -0.03 8.43 7.75
N PHE A 243 -0.24 8.60 6.45
CA PHE A 243 -1.11 7.74 5.67
C PHE A 243 -0.61 6.30 5.58
N ALA A 244 0.70 6.05 5.63
CA ALA A 244 1.22 4.69 5.74
C ALA A 244 0.76 4.01 7.05
N PHE A 245 0.74 4.73 8.18
CA PHE A 245 0.20 4.21 9.45
C PHE A 245 -1.31 3.98 9.37
N THR A 246 -2.09 4.94 8.86
CA THR A 246 -3.56 4.78 8.76
C THR A 246 -3.95 3.70 7.77
N ASN A 247 -3.24 3.55 6.66
CA ASN A 247 -3.43 2.46 5.70
C ASN A 247 -3.11 1.10 6.33
N THR A 248 -2.06 1.03 7.16
CA THR A 248 -1.71 -0.18 7.90
C THR A 248 -2.80 -0.55 8.91
N VAL A 249 -3.40 0.44 9.59
CA VAL A 249 -4.59 0.20 10.42
C VAL A 249 -5.76 -0.32 9.60
N GLY A 250 -6.05 0.31 8.45
CA GLY A 250 -7.11 -0.12 7.55
C GLY A 250 -6.91 -1.56 7.07
N ALA A 251 -5.68 -1.94 6.72
CA ALA A 251 -5.31 -3.29 6.33
C ALA A 251 -5.52 -4.29 7.49
N ALA A 252 -5.13 -3.93 8.72
CA ALA A 252 -5.33 -4.79 9.87
C ALA A 252 -6.81 -4.97 10.24
N LEU A 253 -7.63 -3.91 10.14
CA LEU A 253 -9.08 -4.00 10.28
C LEU A 253 -9.70 -4.92 9.22
N TRP A 254 -9.22 -4.81 7.98
CA TRP A 254 -9.68 -5.67 6.90
C TRP A 254 -9.32 -7.13 7.16
N ALA A 255 -8.08 -7.41 7.57
CA ALA A 255 -7.65 -8.75 7.97
C ALA A 255 -8.48 -9.31 9.13
N ALA A 256 -8.78 -8.49 10.15
CA ALA A 256 -9.63 -8.90 11.27
C ALA A 256 -11.05 -9.25 10.84
N ASP A 257 -11.64 -8.47 9.92
CA ASP A 257 -12.97 -8.77 9.37
C ASP A 257 -12.98 -10.04 8.50
N MET A 258 -11.89 -10.32 7.78
CA MET A 258 -11.73 -11.57 7.03
C MET A 258 -11.68 -12.78 7.96
N GLU A 259 -10.95 -12.71 9.07
CA GLU A 259 -10.91 -13.80 10.06
C GLU A 259 -12.24 -14.01 10.78
N LYS A 260 -13.03 -12.94 10.98
CA LYS A 260 -14.37 -13.01 11.57
C LYS A 260 -15.44 -13.53 10.60
N GLY A 261 -15.09 -13.77 9.33
CA GLY A 261 -16.04 -14.16 8.29
C GLY A 261 -16.96 -13.04 7.80
N ASN A 262 -16.70 -11.79 8.18
CA ASN A 262 -17.48 -10.62 7.76
C ASN A 262 -17.21 -10.23 6.31
N VAL A 263 -16.10 -10.72 5.73
CA VAL A 263 -15.71 -10.48 4.33
C VAL A 263 -15.65 -11.81 3.61
N THR A 264 -16.62 -12.06 2.74
CA THR A 264 -16.63 -13.24 1.87
C THR A 264 -16.03 -12.93 0.51
N ALA A 265 -15.14 -13.79 0.02
CA ALA A 265 -14.68 -13.75 -1.36
C ALA A 265 -15.85 -13.73 -2.35
N HIS A 266 -15.77 -12.87 -3.35
CA HIS A 266 -16.80 -12.75 -4.37
C HIS A 266 -17.02 -14.03 -5.18
N GLY A 267 -16.01 -14.89 -5.29
CA GLY A 267 -16.13 -16.21 -5.93
C GLY A 267 -16.76 -17.28 -5.05
N THR A 268 -16.69 -17.13 -3.73
CA THR A 268 -17.16 -18.14 -2.77
C THR A 268 -18.67 -18.04 -2.58
N ALA A 269 -19.23 -16.82 -2.53
CA ALA A 269 -20.67 -16.62 -2.48
C ALA A 269 -21.39 -17.09 -3.76
N GLU A 270 -20.81 -16.88 -4.94
CA GLU A 270 -21.39 -17.41 -6.19
C GLU A 270 -21.21 -18.91 -6.33
N LYS A 271 -20.05 -19.48 -5.98
CA LYS A 271 -19.85 -20.93 -5.98
C LYS A 271 -20.77 -21.65 -4.99
N LEU A 272 -20.98 -21.09 -3.80
CA LEU A 272 -21.92 -21.63 -2.81
C LEU A 272 -23.36 -21.56 -3.31
N LYS A 273 -23.76 -20.46 -3.98
CA LYS A 273 -25.07 -20.35 -4.62
C LYS A 273 -25.24 -21.34 -5.78
N GLU A 274 -24.21 -21.54 -6.58
CA GLU A 274 -24.24 -22.48 -7.70
C GLU A 274 -24.21 -23.93 -7.24
N GLN A 275 -23.52 -24.25 -6.14
CA GLN A 275 -23.57 -25.56 -5.48
C GLN A 275 -24.94 -25.82 -4.85
N ALA A 276 -25.54 -24.83 -4.18
CA ALA A 276 -26.90 -24.93 -3.65
C ALA A 276 -27.91 -25.17 -4.77
N ARG A 277 -27.80 -24.45 -5.89
CA ARG A 277 -28.67 -24.64 -7.08
C ARG A 277 -28.45 -25.96 -7.84
N LYS A 278 -27.33 -26.64 -7.60
CA LYS A 278 -27.04 -27.98 -8.17
C LYS A 278 -27.44 -29.11 -7.22
N ALA A 279 -27.77 -28.79 -5.97
CA ALA A 279 -28.24 -29.72 -4.96
C ALA A 279 -29.77 -29.70 -4.79
N GLU A 280 -30.46 -28.74 -5.41
CA GLU A 280 -31.90 -28.73 -5.71
C GLU A 280 -32.19 -29.44 -7.03
#